data_AF-A0A959WF21-F1
#
_entry.id   AF-A0A959WF21-F1
#
_cell.length_a   1.000
_cell.length_b   1.000
_cell.length_c   1.000
_cell.angle_alpha   90.00
_cell.angle_beta   90.00
_cell.angle_gamma   90.00
#
_symmetry.space_group_name_H-M   'P 1'
#
loop_
_entity.id
_entity.type
_entity.pdbx_description
1 polymer ?
#
loop_
_entity_poly.entity_id
_entity_poly.type
_entity_poly.pdbx_seq_one_letter_code
_entity_poly.pdbx_strand_id
1 'polypeptide(L)'
;GAQIFANNGCGSCHTLAAAQSAGNLGPNLDEVIPGMSKEEINEAIVDPGAVIAPGFPNAMPSFEGKISDQQLNQLIDFLVSSAAADGKN
;
A
#
# COMPACT_ATOMS: atom_id res chain seq x y z
N GLY A 1 5.23 7.53 -6.98
CA GLY A 1 4.27 6.83 -6.12
C GLY A 1 3.34 7.73 -5.33
N ALA A 2 3.83 8.74 -4.60
CA ALA A 2 2.99 9.57 -3.71
C ALA A 2 1.70 10.11 -4.35
N GLN A 3 1.77 10.66 -5.56
CA GLN A 3 0.58 11.15 -6.27
C GLN A 3 -0.38 10.02 -6.67
N ILE A 4 0.14 8.84 -7.01
CA ILE A 4 -0.67 7.66 -7.34
C ILE A 4 -1.38 7.17 -6.08
N PHE A 5 -0.67 7.11 -4.96
CA PHE A 5 -1.23 6.77 -3.64
C PHE A 5 -2.39 7.72 -3.27
N ALA A 6 -2.18 9.03 -3.41
CA ALA A 6 -3.20 10.04 -3.09
C ALA A 6 -4.40 9.98 -4.05
N ASN A 7 -4.14 9.94 -5.37
CA ASN A 7 -5.20 9.97 -6.39
C ASN A 7 -6.08 8.72 -6.39
N ASN A 8 -5.54 7.58 -5.93
CA ASN A 8 -6.28 6.31 -5.84
C ASN A 8 -6.90 6.09 -4.46
N GLY A 9 -6.81 7.05 -3.54
CA GLY A 9 -7.47 6.99 -2.24
C GLY A 9 -6.85 6.00 -1.26
N CYS A 10 -5.61 5.53 -1.48
CA CYS A 10 -4.98 4.54 -0.60
C CYS A 10 -4.95 5.01 0.87
N GLY A 11 -4.70 6.32 1.08
CA GLY A 11 -4.61 6.94 2.40
C GLY A 11 -5.94 7.07 3.15
N SER A 12 -7.10 6.83 2.53
CA SER A 12 -8.37 6.78 3.27
C SER A 12 -8.52 5.49 4.08
N CYS A 13 -7.82 4.43 3.66
CA CYS A 13 -7.91 3.11 4.27
C CYS A 13 -6.65 2.74 5.05
N HIS A 14 -5.50 3.23 4.64
CA HIS A 14 -4.21 2.86 5.20
C HIS A 14 -3.49 4.04 5.87
N THR A 15 -2.72 3.71 6.91
CA THR A 15 -1.72 4.62 7.48
C THR A 15 -0.44 4.51 6.67
N LEU A 16 0.15 5.67 6.38
CA LEU A 16 1.47 5.84 5.79
C LEU A 16 1.91 7.28 6.14
N ALA A 17 2.81 7.42 7.10
CA ALA A 17 3.20 8.71 7.66
C ALA A 17 3.85 9.62 6.62
N ALA A 18 4.70 9.05 5.75
CA ALA A 18 5.32 9.77 4.64
C ALA A 18 4.32 10.37 3.64
N ALA A 19 3.09 9.83 3.59
CA ALA A 19 1.99 10.36 2.78
C ALA A 19 0.97 11.16 3.61
N GLN A 20 1.27 11.45 4.88
CA GLN A 20 0.39 12.13 5.84
C GLN A 20 -1.00 11.49 5.93
N SER A 21 -1.04 10.15 5.85
CA SER A 21 -2.28 9.37 5.88
C SER A 21 -2.38 8.54 7.15
N ALA A 22 -3.60 8.39 7.66
CA ALA A 22 -3.90 7.74 8.94
C ALA A 22 -5.17 6.86 8.86
N GLY A 23 -5.46 6.30 7.68
CA GLY A 23 -6.57 5.37 7.50
C GLY A 23 -6.33 4.08 8.28
N ASN A 24 -7.39 3.49 8.84
CA ASN A 24 -7.30 2.30 9.69
C ASN A 24 -8.24 1.15 9.27
N LEU A 25 -8.83 1.25 8.08
CA LEU A 25 -9.64 0.17 7.50
C LEU A 25 -8.77 -0.98 7.00
N GLY A 26 -7.56 -0.68 6.56
CA GLY A 26 -6.51 -1.64 6.22
C GLY A 26 -5.30 -1.51 7.15
N PRO A 27 -4.31 -2.42 7.02
CA PRO A 27 -3.11 -2.40 7.84
C PRO A 27 -2.29 -1.11 7.71
N ASN A 28 -1.54 -0.79 8.77
CA ASN A 28 -0.54 0.26 8.75
C ASN A 28 0.60 -0.12 7.80
N LEU A 29 0.79 0.66 6.72
CA LEU A 29 1.80 0.36 5.70
C LEU A 29 3.22 0.60 6.22
N ASP A 30 3.42 1.49 7.20
CA ASP A 30 4.72 1.67 7.84
C ASP A 30 5.17 0.40 8.60
N GLU A 31 4.22 -0.41 9.06
CA GLU A 31 4.51 -1.64 9.82
C GLU A 31 4.62 -2.89 8.93
N VAL A 32 3.74 -3.05 7.94
CA VAL A 32 3.69 -4.29 7.15
C VAL A 32 4.66 -4.29 5.97
N ILE A 33 4.87 -3.15 5.30
CA ILE A 33 5.70 -3.08 4.09
C ILE A 33 7.16 -3.49 4.33
N PRO A 34 7.83 -3.18 5.46
CA PRO A 34 9.20 -3.64 5.71
C PRO A 34 9.36 -5.18 5.76
N GLY A 35 8.28 -5.91 6.01
CA GLY A 35 8.27 -7.38 6.03
C GLY A 35 7.85 -8.02 4.69
N MET A 36 7.53 -7.22 3.67
CA MET A 36 7.03 -7.70 2.38
C MET A 36 8.05 -7.46 1.26
N SER A 37 8.14 -8.39 0.32
CA SER A 37 8.79 -8.23 -0.97
C SER A 37 7.98 -7.34 -1.90
N LYS A 38 8.61 -6.83 -2.98
CA LYS A 38 7.90 -6.02 -3.98
C LYS A 38 6.82 -6.82 -4.69
N GLU A 39 7.04 -8.11 -4.87
CA GLU A 39 6.11 -9.06 -5.48
C GLU A 39 4.87 -9.25 -4.60
N GLU A 40 5.03 -9.43 -3.28
CA GLU A 40 3.90 -9.51 -2.34
C GLU A 40 3.11 -8.19 -2.29
N ILE A 41 3.79 -7.04 -2.35
CA ILE A 41 3.10 -5.73 -2.40
C ILE A 41 2.33 -5.59 -3.72
N ASN A 42 2.90 -6.05 -4.84
CA ASN A 42 2.22 -6.05 -6.13
C ASN A 42 0.93 -6.88 -6.07
N GLU A 43 1.04 -8.14 -5.62
CA GLU A 43 -0.10 -9.05 -5.46
C GLU A 43 -1.17 -8.43 -4.55
N ALA A 44 -0.80 -7.85 -3.42
CA ALA A 44 -1.74 -7.19 -2.52
C ALA A 44 -2.49 -6.01 -3.15
N ILE A 45 -1.93 -5.35 -4.17
CA ILE A 45 -2.58 -4.23 -4.87
C ILE A 45 -3.49 -4.73 -6.00
N VAL A 46 -3.06 -5.74 -6.76
CA VAL A 46 -3.81 -6.24 -7.92
C VAL A 46 -4.85 -7.29 -7.52
N ASP A 47 -4.58 -8.12 -6.53
CA ASP A 47 -5.48 -9.12 -5.96
C ASP A 47 -5.45 -9.10 -4.41
N PRO A 48 -6.01 -8.04 -3.78
CA PRO A 48 -6.07 -7.92 -2.32
C PRO A 48 -6.90 -9.01 -1.63
N GLY A 49 -7.72 -9.75 -2.39
CA GLY A 49 -8.54 -10.83 -1.86
C GLY A 49 -7.77 -12.15 -1.69
N ALA A 50 -6.62 -12.31 -2.35
CA ALA A 50 -5.78 -13.50 -2.25
C ALA A 50 -5.20 -13.69 -0.85
N VAL A 51 -4.75 -12.61 -0.23
CA VAL A 51 -4.18 -12.60 1.12
C VAL A 51 -4.74 -11.43 1.92
N ILE A 52 -5.53 -11.74 2.94
CA ILE A 52 -6.12 -10.74 3.84
C ILE A 52 -5.25 -10.63 5.09
N ALA A 53 -4.80 -9.42 5.41
CA ALA A 53 -4.06 -9.16 6.64
C ALA A 53 -4.90 -9.54 7.88
N PRO A 54 -4.33 -10.27 8.87
CA PRO A 54 -5.06 -10.68 10.07
C PRO A 54 -5.71 -9.49 10.78
N GLY A 55 -7.00 -9.62 11.11
CA GLY A 55 -7.76 -8.58 11.82
C GLY A 55 -8.39 -7.51 10.92
N PHE A 56 -8.20 -7.57 9.60
CA PHE A 56 -8.79 -6.62 8.65
C PHE A 56 -9.91 -7.25 7.81
N PRO A 57 -10.91 -6.46 7.38
CA PRO A 57 -11.95 -6.93 6.48
C PRO A 57 -11.40 -7.09 5.05
N ASN A 58 -12.04 -7.97 4.26
CA ASN A 58 -11.83 -8.02 2.81
C ASN A 58 -12.55 -6.82 2.15
N ALA A 59 -11.96 -5.62 2.27
CA ALA A 59 -12.54 -4.37 1.80
C ALA A 59 -11.63 -3.61 0.81
N MET A 60 -10.38 -4.02 0.66
CA MET A 60 -9.47 -3.37 -0.27
C MET A 60 -9.89 -3.71 -1.71
N PRO A 61 -10.14 -2.71 -2.57
CA PRO A 61 -10.52 -2.97 -3.95
C PRO A 61 -9.31 -3.45 -4.75
N SER A 62 -9.51 -4.35 -5.71
CA SER A 62 -8.49 -4.65 -6.71
C SER A 62 -8.20 -3.42 -7.57
N PHE A 63 -6.91 -3.20 -7.87
CA PHE A 63 -6.42 -2.18 -8.78
C PHE A 63 -5.89 -2.75 -10.12
N GLU A 64 -6.08 -4.04 -10.38
CA GLU A 64 -5.76 -4.66 -11.66
C GLU A 64 -6.44 -3.89 -12.81
N GLY A 65 -5.65 -3.48 -13.81
CA GLY A 65 -6.13 -2.72 -14.97
C GLY A 65 -6.61 -1.29 -14.67
N LYS A 66 -6.68 -0.86 -13.41
CA LYS A 66 -7.04 0.52 -13.02
C LYS A 66 -5.82 1.45 -12.97
N ILE A 67 -4.65 0.86 -12.77
CA ILE A 67 -3.37 1.54 -12.72
C ILE A 67 -2.46 0.83 -13.73
N SER A 68 -1.68 1.57 -14.53
CA SER A 68 -0.74 0.94 -15.47
C SER A 68 0.43 0.27 -14.74
N ASP A 69 1.07 -0.72 -15.34
CA ASP A 69 2.22 -1.42 -14.76
C ASP A 69 3.34 -0.45 -14.33
N GLN A 70 3.57 0.60 -15.13
CA GLN A 70 4.54 1.63 -14.81
C GLN A 70 4.13 2.42 -13.55
N GLN A 71 2.86 2.81 -13.44
CA GLN A 71 2.34 3.51 -12.27
C GLN A 71 2.34 2.59 -11.04
N LEU A 72 2.02 1.31 -11.20
CA LEU A 72 2.05 0.31 -10.13
C LEU A 72 3.47 0.14 -9.59
N ASN A 73 4.47 0.00 -10.45
CA ASN A 73 5.87 -0.06 -10.04
C ASN A 73 6.30 1.22 -9.30
N GLN A 74 5.91 2.40 -9.80
CA GLN A 74 6.19 3.67 -9.13
C GLN A 74 5.47 3.81 -7.77
N LEU A 75 4.32 3.16 -7.59
CA LEU A 75 3.60 3.09 -6.32
C LEU A 75 4.33 2.17 -5.35
N ILE A 76 4.68 0.96 -5.77
CA ILE A 76 5.42 -0.02 -4.96
C ILE A 76 6.75 0.56 -4.49
N ASP A 77 7.53 1.16 -5.39
CA ASP A 77 8.82 1.79 -5.04
C ASP A 77 8.65 2.88 -3.99
N PHE A 78 7.58 3.67 -4.10
CA PHE A 78 7.26 4.68 -3.10
C PHE A 78 6.92 4.05 -1.75
N LEU A 79 6.03 3.05 -1.71
CA LEU A 79 5.65 2.35 -0.47
C LEU A 79 6.88 1.79 0.24
N VAL A 80 7.75 1.08 -0.49
CA VAL A 80 9.00 0.52 0.05
C VAL A 80 9.93 1.62 0.57
N SER A 81 10.13 2.69 -0.21
CA SER A 81 11.02 3.79 0.19
C SER A 81 10.50 4.56 1.41
N SER A 82 9.17 4.70 1.51
CA SER A 82 8.51 5.52 2.53
C SER A 82 8.42 4.80 3.86
N ALA A 83 7.95 3.54 3.86
CA ALA A 83 7.87 2.74 5.08
C ALA A 83 9.26 2.46 5.67
N ALA A 84 10.29 2.29 4.83
CA ALA A 84 11.67 2.12 5.29
C ALA A 84 12.30 3.41 5.86
N ALA A 85 11.77 4.58 5.50
CA ALA A 85 12.24 5.87 6.01
C ALA A 85 11.69 6.18 7.41
N ASP A 86 10.48 5.72 7.72
CA ASP A 86 9.81 6.00 9.01
C ASP A 86 10.23 5.06 10.14
N GLY A 87 10.69 3.85 9.81
CA GLY A 87 11.29 2.91 10.79
C GLY A 87 12.67 3.32 11.35
N LYS A 88 13.14 4.55 11.09
CA LYS A 88 14.45 5.07 11.52
C LYS A 88 14.39 6.18 12.58
N ASN A 89 13.21 6.47 13.15
CA ASN A 89 13.06 7.48 14.19
C ASN A 89 12.75 6.88 15.57
#